data_AF-A0A7Y7BCN4-F1
#
_entry.id   AF-A0A7Y7BCN4-F1
#
_cell.length_a   1.000
_cell.length_b   1.000
_cell.length_c   1.000
_cell.angle_alpha   90.00
_cell.angle_beta   90.00
_cell.angle_gamma   90.00
#
_symmetry.space_group_name_H-M   'P 1'
#
loop_
_entity.id
_entity.type
_entity.pdbx_description
1 polymer ?
#
loop_
_entity_poly.entity_id
_entity_poly.type
_entity_poly.pdbx_seq_one_letter_code
_entity_poly.pdbx_strand_id
1 'polypeptide(L)'
;GYPGNIRELKSVVELSVVMSEEETIQAEDISFGTKDIVAEFSGEELTLKEYNQRIVKHYLKTYDDDIKLVAQKLDIGQSTIYRMLKEM
;
A
#
# COMPACT_ATOMS: atom_id res chain seq x y z
N GLY A 1 14.99 -13.36 3.96
CA GLY A 1 15.55 -12.03 3.65
C GLY A 1 14.46 -11.00 3.82
N TYR A 2 14.80 -9.76 4.18
CA TYR A 2 13.83 -8.67 4.27
C TYR A 2 13.31 -8.34 2.85
N PRO A 3 11.98 -8.14 2.66
CA PRO A 3 11.39 -7.96 1.34
C PRO A 3 11.61 -6.56 0.73
N GLY A 4 12.03 -5.58 1.54
CA GLY A 4 12.34 -4.21 1.12
C GLY A 4 13.83 -3.97 0.86
N ASN A 5 14.19 -2.73 0.56
CA ASN A 5 15.59 -2.36 0.37
C ASN A 5 16.33 -2.15 1.71
N ILE A 6 17.67 -2.14 1.69
CA ILE A 6 18.46 -2.03 2.93
C ILE A 6 18.32 -0.67 3.64
N ARG A 7 17.97 0.40 2.91
CA ARG A 7 17.68 1.72 3.50
C ARG A 7 16.36 1.70 4.26
N GLU A 8 15.34 1.05 3.73
CA GLU A 8 14.05 0.86 4.42
C GLU A 8 14.23 0.07 5.72
N LEU A 9 14.99 -1.02 5.68
CA LEU A 9 15.30 -1.79 6.89
C LEU A 9 16.00 -0.91 7.93
N LYS A 10 16.96 -0.09 7.52
CA LYS A 10 17.64 0.85 8.41
C LYS A 10 16.65 1.85 9.05
N SER A 11 15.75 2.43 8.26
CA SER A 11 14.74 3.38 8.77
C SER A 11 13.76 2.74 9.76
N VAL A 12 13.34 1.49 9.52
CA VAL A 12 12.49 0.75 10.47
C VAL A 12 13.23 0.54 11.79
N VAL A 13 14.50 0.10 11.74
CA VAL A 13 15.32 -0.11 12.95
C VAL A 13 15.54 1.20 13.71
N GLU A 14 15.88 2.29 13.02
CA GLU A 14 16.06 3.61 13.65
C GLU A 14 14.77 4.10 14.32
N LEU A 15 13.62 3.94 13.68
CA LEU A 15 12.34 4.31 14.26
C LEU A 15 12.00 3.45 15.49
N SER A 16 12.22 2.14 15.42
CA SER A 16 11.98 1.25 16.56
C SER A 16 12.85 1.59 17.76
N VAL A 17 14.11 2.00 17.54
CA VAL A 17 14.97 2.51 18.63
C VAL A 17 14.40 3.78 19.26
N VAL A 18 13.84 4.68 18.45
CA VAL A 18 13.22 5.94 18.94
C VAL A 18 11.91 5.68 19.68
N MET A 19 11.15 4.67 19.26
CA MET A 19 9.85 4.32 19.85
C MET A 19 9.97 3.45 21.11
N SER A 20 11.06 2.69 21.25
CA SER A 20 11.30 1.81 22.39
C SER A 20 11.49 2.60 23.69
N GLU A 21 10.70 2.27 24.71
CA GLU A 21 10.83 2.83 26.06
C GLU A 21 11.86 2.07 26.92
N GLU A 22 12.18 0.82 26.55
CA GLU A 22 13.11 -0.06 27.27
C GLU A 22 14.42 -0.30 26.51
N GLU A 23 15.38 -1.00 27.14
CA GLU A 23 16.67 -1.37 26.54
C GLU A 23 16.56 -2.43 25.44
N THR A 24 15.42 -3.12 25.34
CA THR A 24 15.17 -4.16 24.34
C THR A 24 13.92 -3.79 23.55
N ILE A 25 14.09 -3.62 22.23
CA ILE A 25 12.99 -3.40 21.28
C ILE A 25 12.03 -4.60 21.33
N GLN A 26 10.77 -4.34 21.64
CA GLN A 26 9.69 -5.31 21.60
C GLN A 26 8.95 -5.25 20.25
N ALA A 27 8.08 -6.23 20.01
CA ALA A 27 7.33 -6.29 18.74
C ALA A 27 6.43 -5.07 18.55
N GLU A 28 5.92 -4.48 19.63
CA GLU A 28 5.03 -3.32 19.59
C GLU A 28 5.75 -2.02 19.17
N ASP A 29 7.07 -1.96 19.36
CA ASP A 29 7.91 -0.82 18.96
C ASP A 29 8.24 -0.84 17.45
N ILE A 30 7.91 -1.94 16.76
CA ILE A 30 8.20 -2.13 15.34
C ILE A 30 7.02 -1.67 14.50
N SER A 31 7.07 -0.39 14.12
CA SER A 31 6.22 0.13 13.06
C SER A 31 6.84 -0.15 11.70
N PHE A 32 6.36 -1.20 11.04
CA PHE A 32 6.53 -1.31 9.60
C PHE A 32 5.67 -0.21 9.00
N GLY A 33 6.30 0.93 8.66
CA GLY A 33 5.62 2.04 7.98
C GLY A 33 4.65 1.44 6.98
N THR A 34 3.35 1.68 7.18
CA THR A 34 2.28 1.17 6.33
C THR A 34 2.80 1.27 4.92
N LYS A 35 2.99 0.14 4.21
CA LYS A 35 3.49 0.10 2.83
C LYS A 35 2.91 1.30 2.13
N ASP A 36 3.73 2.35 2.02
CA ASP A 36 3.16 3.68 1.90
C ASP A 36 2.50 3.62 0.55
N ILE A 37 1.17 3.68 0.51
CA ILE A 37 0.42 3.86 -0.73
C ILE A 37 1.16 4.97 -1.50
N VAL A 38 1.55 6.03 -0.78
CA VAL A 38 2.44 7.11 -1.21
C VAL A 38 3.77 6.65 -1.83
N ALA A 39 4.49 5.66 -1.26
CA ALA A 39 5.74 5.12 -1.79
C ALA A 39 5.50 4.25 -3.03
N GLU A 40 4.38 3.53 -3.08
CA GLU A 40 3.91 2.83 -4.29
C GLU A 40 3.48 3.82 -5.39
N PHE A 41 3.19 5.09 -5.04
CA PHE A 41 2.87 6.19 -5.96
C PHE A 41 4.03 7.19 -6.16
N SER A 42 5.18 7.04 -5.51
CA SER A 42 6.29 7.97 -5.59
C SER A 42 7.34 7.52 -6.62
N GLY A 43 7.66 8.37 -7.58
CA GLY A 43 8.80 8.19 -8.48
C GLY A 43 8.49 8.05 -9.97
N GLU A 44 7.21 7.88 -10.35
CA GLU A 44 6.78 7.80 -11.75
C GLU A 44 5.73 8.88 -12.04
N GLU A 45 5.94 9.69 -13.09
CA GLU A 45 4.87 10.52 -13.64
C GLU A 45 3.85 9.60 -14.32
N LEU A 46 2.66 9.51 -13.74
CA LEU A 46 1.56 8.70 -14.26
C LEU A 46 0.43 9.62 -14.73
N THR A 47 -0.27 9.19 -15.77
CA THR A 47 -1.55 9.77 -16.16
C THR A 47 -2.60 9.49 -15.08
N LEU A 48 -3.64 10.32 -15.01
CA LEU A 48 -4.80 10.07 -14.13
C LEU A 48 -5.40 8.67 -14.35
N LYS A 49 -5.36 8.18 -15.59
CA LYS A 49 -5.84 6.83 -15.93
C LYS A 49 -5.01 5.76 -15.22
N GLU A 50 -3.69 5.87 -15.24
CA GLU A 50 -2.78 4.92 -14.60
C GLU A 50 -2.89 4.98 -13.07
N TYR A 51 -3.02 6.18 -12.48
CA TYR A 51 -3.30 6.32 -11.05
C TYR A 51 -4.59 5.59 -10.66
N ASN A 52 -5.68 5.82 -11.40
CA ASN A 52 -6.95 5.16 -11.15
C ASN A 52 -6.84 3.63 -11.27
N GLN A 53 -6.11 3.12 -12.27
CA GLN A 53 -5.88 1.68 -12.43
C GLN A 53 -5.11 1.09 -11.24
N ARG A 54 -4.08 1.79 -10.77
CA ARG A 54 -3.23 1.36 -9.65
C ARG A 54 -4.01 1.35 -8.33
N ILE A 55 -4.86 2.35 -8.08
CA ILE A 55 -5.79 2.38 -6.93
C ILE A 55 -6.74 1.19 -6.97
N VAL A 56 -7.38 0.92 -8.12
CA VAL A 56 -8.31 -0.21 -8.27
C VAL A 56 -7.60 -1.55 -8.03
N LYS A 57 -6.39 -1.76 -8.59
CA LYS A 57 -5.60 -2.97 -8.35
C LYS A 57 -5.24 -3.15 -6.87
N HIS A 58 -4.83 -2.08 -6.20
CA HIS A 58 -4.51 -2.12 -4.77
C HIS A 58 -5.71 -2.56 -3.95
N TYR A 59 -6.89 -1.98 -4.18
CA TYR A 59 -8.10 -2.35 -3.43
C TYR A 59 -8.56 -3.77 -3.75
N LEU A 60 -8.55 -4.20 -5.02
CA LEU A 60 -8.88 -5.58 -5.38
C LEU A 60 -7.98 -6.59 -4.65
N LYS A 61 -6.68 -6.35 -4.62
CA LYS A 61 -5.74 -7.19 -3.87
C LYS A 61 -6.00 -7.19 -2.36
N THR A 62 -6.34 -6.04 -1.79
CA THR A 62 -6.59 -5.89 -0.34
C THR A 62 -7.90 -6.55 0.09
N TYR A 63 -8.87 -6.70 -0.82
CA TYR A 63 -10.20 -7.23 -0.55
C TYR A 63 -10.49 -8.52 -1.34
N ASP A 64 -9.46 -9.33 -1.61
CA ASP A 64 -9.56 -10.66 -2.25
C ASP A 64 -10.42 -10.69 -3.53
N ASP A 65 -10.23 -9.70 -4.39
CA ASP A 65 -10.94 -9.49 -5.66
C ASP A 65 -12.48 -9.35 -5.53
N ASP A 66 -13.00 -8.99 -4.35
CA ASP A 66 -14.43 -8.68 -4.18
C ASP A 66 -14.79 -7.35 -4.88
N ILE A 67 -15.19 -7.47 -6.15
CA ILE A 67 -15.56 -6.33 -7.00
C ILE A 67 -16.69 -5.49 -6.39
N LYS A 68 -17.65 -6.13 -5.70
CA LYS A 68 -18.79 -5.40 -5.11
C LYS A 68 -18.33 -4.57 -3.92
N LEU A 69 -17.50 -5.15 -3.07
CA LEU A 69 -16.91 -4.44 -1.93
C LEU A 69 -15.99 -3.32 -2.39
N VAL A 70 -15.13 -3.56 -3.38
CA VAL A 70 -14.24 -2.53 -3.92
C VAL A 70 -15.01 -1.40 -4.58
N ALA A 71 -16.05 -1.69 -5.35
CA ALA A 71 -16.95 -0.68 -5.93
C ALA A 71 -17.57 0.22 -4.85
N GLN A 72 -18.03 -0.38 -3.74
CA GLN A 72 -18.56 0.35 -2.60
C GLN A 72 -17.48 1.20 -1.90
N LYS A 73 -16.28 0.65 -1.70
CA LYS A 73 -15.16 1.33 -1.02
C LYS A 73 -14.63 2.52 -1.82
N LEU A 74 -14.60 2.41 -3.14
CA LEU A 74 -14.14 3.45 -4.06
C LEU A 74 -15.27 4.38 -4.54
N ASP A 75 -16.51 4.15 -4.10
CA ASP A 75 -17.72 4.88 -4.51
C ASP A 75 -17.88 5.00 -6.04
N ILE A 76 -17.73 3.86 -6.73
CA ILE A 76 -17.89 3.76 -8.19
C ILE A 76 -18.77 2.57 -8.57
N GLY A 77 -19.35 2.62 -9.76
CA GLY A 77 -20.13 1.49 -10.29
C GLY A 77 -19.25 0.26 -10.57
N GLN A 78 -19.78 -0.95 -10.34
CA GLN A 78 -19.09 -2.19 -10.70
C GLN A 78 -18.71 -2.22 -12.20
N SER A 79 -19.55 -1.67 -13.07
CA SER A 79 -19.27 -1.52 -14.50
C SER A 79 -17.99 -0.72 -14.78
N THR A 80 -17.70 0.30 -13.96
CA THR A 80 -16.46 1.07 -14.05
C THR A 80 -15.25 0.20 -13.72
N ILE A 81 -15.32 -0.62 -12.67
CA ILE A 81 -14.26 -1.57 -12.33
C ILE A 81 -14.03 -2.57 -13.46
N TYR A 82 -15.08 -3.21 -13.97
CA TYR A 82 -14.96 -4.16 -15.08
C TYR A 82 -14.33 -3.53 -16.33
N ARG A 83 -14.73 -2.29 -16.67
CA ARG A 83 -14.13 -1.55 -17.79
C ARG A 83 -12.65 -1.30 -17.55
N MET A 84 -12.28 -0.84 -16.34
CA MET A 84 -10.88 -0.58 -16.00
C MET A 84 -10.04 -1.86 -16.05
N LEU A 85 -10.57 -2.99 -15.55
CA LEU A 85 -9.92 -4.29 -15.62
C LEU A 85 -9.67 -4.77 -17.07
N LYS A 86 -10.58 -4.46 -17.99
CA LYS A 86 -10.41 -4.78 -19.42
C LYS A 86 -9.38 -3.90 -20.12
N GLU A 87 -9.20 -2.68 -19.63
CA GLU A 87 -8.24 -1.70 -20.16
C GLU A 87 -6.85 -1.79 -19.50
N MET A 88 -6.67 -2.69 -18.53
CA MET A 88 -5.42 -2.94 -17.81
C MET A 88 -4.50 -3.93 -18.51
#